data_AF-R9UES4-F1
#
_entry.id   AF-R9UES4-F1
#
_cell.length_a   1.000
_cell.length_b   1.000
_cell.length_c   1.000
_cell.angle_alpha   90.00
_cell.angle_beta   90.00
_cell.angle_gamma   90.00
#
_symmetry.space_group_name_H-M   'P 1'
#
loop_
_entity.id
_entity.type
_entity.pdbx_description
1 polymer ?
#
loop_
_entity_poly.entity_id
_entity_poly.type
_entity_poly.pdbx_seq_one_letter_code
_entity_poly.pdbx_strand_id
1 'polypeptide(L)'
;NRYTYASTLSHLRRTNTPVGRDGKLAKPRQLHNSHWGLVCPAETPEGQACGLVKNLSLMCYVSVGSDASPIIDFMTQRNMQLLEEYDQNQNPDATKVFVNGVWVGVHSNAQQLVTVVQELRRNGTLSYEMSLIRDIRDREFKIFTDAGRVMRPLFVVENDIRKPNRNHLIFTKDISNKLKQEQQETSTRQGWSQDEVEQATYGWRGLIQDGVVEYLDAEEEETAMITFSPEDLEEWREMKLGLPAAERSTEGEHRLRRLKPLPDPRIHAYTHCEIHPAMILGICASI
;
A
#
# COMPACT_ATOMS: atom_id res chain seq x y z
N ASN A 1 2.05 -11.19 27.43
CA ASN A 1 1.13 -10.73 28.48
C ASN A 1 -0.20 -11.48 28.30
N ARG A 2 -0.81 -12.07 29.34
CA ARG A 2 -1.97 -12.99 29.21
C ARG A 2 -3.18 -12.60 30.10
N TYR A 3 -3.34 -11.32 30.43
CA TYR A 3 -4.46 -10.88 31.28
C TYR A 3 -5.83 -11.02 30.60
N THR A 4 -5.91 -10.69 29.31
CA THR A 4 -7.12 -10.85 28.48
C THR A 4 -6.74 -11.32 27.09
N TYR A 5 -7.72 -11.80 26.33
CA TYR A 5 -7.53 -12.19 24.93
C TYR A 5 -6.97 -11.03 24.10
N ALA A 6 -7.60 -9.85 24.18
CA ALA A 6 -7.15 -8.64 23.50
C ALA A 6 -5.72 -8.22 23.91
N SER A 7 -5.39 -8.30 25.21
CA SER A 7 -4.04 -7.98 25.70
C SER A 7 -2.98 -8.91 25.12
N THR A 8 -3.32 -10.18 24.91
CA THR A 8 -2.39 -11.16 24.31
C THR A 8 -2.10 -10.81 22.86
N LEU A 9 -3.15 -10.50 22.08
CA LEU A 9 -3.01 -10.11 20.68
C LEU A 9 -2.26 -8.78 20.52
N SER A 10 -2.61 -7.76 21.30
CA SER A 10 -1.92 -6.45 21.29
C SER A 10 -0.43 -6.62 21.59
N HIS A 11 -0.08 -7.47 22.56
CA HIS A 11 1.31 -7.72 22.91
C HIS A 11 2.13 -8.37 21.78
N LEU A 12 1.50 -9.17 20.89
CA LEU A 12 2.18 -9.77 19.73
C LEU A 12 2.48 -8.74 18.64
N ARG A 13 1.73 -7.64 18.56
CA ARG A 13 1.89 -6.59 17.54
C ARG A 13 2.64 -5.36 18.04
N ARG A 14 3.31 -5.49 19.18
CA ARG A 14 4.08 -4.44 19.82
C ARG A 14 5.47 -4.32 19.19
N THR A 15 5.87 -3.11 18.85
CA THR A 15 7.22 -2.76 18.45
C THR A 15 7.85 -1.84 19.50
N ASN A 16 9.16 -2.01 19.74
CA ASN A 16 9.90 -1.22 20.71
C ASN A 16 11.02 -0.46 20.01
N THR A 17 11.05 0.86 20.20
CA THR A 17 12.13 1.70 19.71
C THR A 17 13.36 1.49 20.60
N PRO A 18 14.56 1.19 20.05
CA PRO A 18 15.77 0.88 20.83
C PRO A 18 16.42 2.15 21.41
N VAL A 19 15.67 2.92 22.17
CA VAL A 19 16.10 4.17 22.80
C VAL A 19 15.94 4.04 24.32
N GLY A 20 16.96 4.47 25.06
CA GLY A 20 16.92 4.49 26.52
C GLY A 20 15.73 5.31 27.04
N ARG A 21 15.01 4.76 28.01
CA ARG A 21 13.79 5.39 28.56
C ARG A 21 14.09 6.66 29.37
N ASP A 22 15.35 6.82 29.79
CA ASP A 22 15.82 7.95 30.60
C ASP A 22 16.01 9.24 29.77
N GLY A 23 16.06 9.12 28.45
CA GLY A 23 16.19 10.25 27.53
C GLY A 23 14.86 10.97 27.29
N LYS A 24 14.83 12.27 27.58
CA LYS A 24 13.74 13.20 27.17
C LYS A 24 13.82 13.59 25.68
N LEU A 25 14.05 12.61 24.81
CA LEU A 25 14.04 12.85 23.37
C LEU A 25 12.59 12.89 22.88
N ALA A 26 12.12 14.08 22.47
CA ALA A 26 10.75 14.27 22.01
C ALA A 26 10.50 13.67 20.61
N LYS A 27 11.45 13.82 19.68
CA LYS A 27 11.30 13.43 18.27
C LYS A 27 10.85 11.98 18.03
N PRO A 28 11.48 10.93 18.61
CA PRO A 28 11.05 9.55 18.37
C PRO A 28 9.70 9.20 19.02
N ARG A 29 9.24 10.02 19.97
CA ARG A 29 7.99 9.82 20.72
C ARG A 29 6.79 10.49 20.06
N GLN A 30 7.02 11.55 19.29
CA GLN A 30 5.97 12.27 18.59
C GLN A 30 5.36 11.40 17.49
N LEU A 31 4.05 11.50 17.32
CA LEU A 31 3.36 10.89 16.20
C LEU A 31 3.83 11.62 14.92
N HIS A 32 4.36 10.86 13.97
CA HIS A 32 4.77 11.34 12.67
C HIS A 32 3.74 10.94 11.60
N ASN A 33 3.61 11.73 10.54
CA ASN A 33 2.62 11.48 9.48
C ASN A 33 2.84 10.14 8.78
N SER A 34 4.10 9.70 8.64
CA SER A 34 4.44 8.38 8.07
C SER A 34 3.98 7.19 8.93
N HIS A 35 3.43 7.42 10.12
CA HIS A 35 2.80 6.34 10.90
C HIS A 35 1.39 6.00 10.42
N TRP A 36 0.74 6.89 9.66
CA TRP A 36 -0.63 6.72 9.21
C TRP A 36 -0.80 5.39 8.47
N GLY A 37 -1.82 4.62 8.84
CA GLY A 37 -2.10 3.33 8.22
C GLY A 37 -1.17 2.17 8.62
N LEU A 38 0.01 2.44 9.21
CA LEU A 38 1.00 1.41 9.57
C LEU A 38 1.03 1.14 11.07
N VAL A 39 0.86 2.17 11.89
CA VAL A 39 0.92 2.11 13.36
C VAL A 39 -0.33 2.75 13.94
N CYS A 40 -0.85 2.16 15.01
CA CYS A 40 -1.98 2.72 15.74
C CYS A 40 -1.63 4.10 16.33
N PRO A 41 -2.41 5.16 16.06
CA PRO A 41 -2.13 6.49 16.58
C PRO A 41 -2.40 6.63 18.08
N ALA A 42 -3.23 5.76 18.67
CA ALA A 42 -3.70 5.87 20.05
C ALA A 42 -3.08 4.85 21.01
N GLU A 43 -2.66 3.67 20.51
CA GLU A 43 -2.26 2.55 21.36
C GLU A 43 -0.78 2.63 21.75
N THR A 44 -0.48 3.47 22.75
CA THR A 44 0.84 3.61 23.38
C THR A 44 0.69 3.59 24.91
N PRO A 45 1.63 3.02 25.68
CA PRO A 45 1.61 3.15 27.14
C PRO A 45 1.81 4.60 27.57
N GLU A 46 1.30 4.93 28.76
CA GLU A 46 1.54 6.21 29.42
C GLU A 46 2.97 6.30 30.01
N GLY A 47 3.41 7.52 30.31
CA GLY A 47 4.68 7.77 31.01
C GLY A 47 5.94 7.59 30.15
N GLN A 48 6.99 6.98 30.73
CA GLN A 48 8.33 6.94 30.14
C GLN A 48 8.43 6.15 28.83
N ALA A 49 7.48 5.27 28.54
CA ALA A 49 7.44 4.49 27.31
C ALA A 49 6.55 5.11 26.22
N CYS A 50 5.90 6.25 26.50
CA CYS A 50 4.99 6.92 25.57
C CYS A 50 5.71 7.26 24.26
N GLY A 51 5.13 6.80 23.15
CA GLY A 51 5.64 6.95 21.79
C GLY A 51 6.83 6.07 21.42
N LEU A 52 7.49 5.42 22.39
CA LEU A 52 8.59 4.48 22.13
C LEU A 52 8.09 3.06 21.87
N VAL A 53 7.02 2.69 22.56
CA VAL A 53 6.30 1.44 22.36
C VAL A 53 5.11 1.73 21.46
N LYS A 54 5.11 1.11 20.29
CA LYS A 54 4.10 1.30 19.26
C LYS A 54 3.40 -0.03 18.98
N ASN A 55 2.18 0.00 18.45
CA ASN A 55 1.45 -1.20 18.04
C ASN A 55 1.07 -1.08 16.57
N LEU A 56 1.24 -2.16 15.82
CA LEU A 56 0.89 -2.20 14.39
C LEU A 56 -0.63 -2.02 14.19
N SER A 57 -1.02 -1.29 13.14
CA SER A 57 -2.43 -1.13 12.72
C SER A 57 -3.04 -2.45 12.26
N LEU A 58 -4.36 -2.63 12.31
CA LEU A 58 -5.04 -3.91 11.98
C LEU A 58 -4.55 -4.55 10.67
N MET A 59 -4.45 -3.77 9.59
CA MET A 59 -4.03 -4.28 8.27
C MET A 59 -2.52 -4.18 7.99
N CYS A 60 -1.72 -3.69 8.94
CA CYS A 60 -0.27 -3.61 8.75
C CYS A 60 0.36 -4.99 8.60
N TYR A 61 1.18 -5.12 7.56
CA TYR A 61 1.94 -6.30 7.21
C TYR A 61 3.44 -5.98 7.34
N VAL A 62 4.23 -6.93 7.82
CA VAL A 62 5.69 -6.80 7.91
C VAL A 62 6.31 -7.72 6.87
N SER A 63 7.12 -7.18 5.97
CA SER A 63 7.74 -7.95 4.90
C SER A 63 8.68 -9.03 5.45
N VAL A 64 8.61 -10.22 4.85
CA VAL A 64 9.49 -11.35 5.17
C VAL A 64 10.78 -11.28 4.36
N GLY A 65 10.73 -10.63 3.19
CA GLY A 65 11.87 -10.44 2.30
C GLY A 65 11.91 -11.49 1.20
N SER A 66 12.51 -11.12 0.07
CA SER A 66 12.66 -11.99 -1.11
C SER A 66 13.98 -11.76 -1.82
N ASP A 67 14.44 -12.78 -2.56
CA ASP A 67 15.67 -12.69 -3.35
C ASP A 67 15.52 -11.64 -4.46
N ALA A 68 16.53 -10.78 -4.57
CA ALA A 68 16.59 -9.69 -5.53
C ALA A 68 17.22 -10.10 -6.87
N SER A 69 17.89 -11.25 -6.93
CA SER A 69 18.59 -11.72 -8.14
C SER A 69 17.68 -11.79 -9.38
N PRO A 70 16.45 -12.34 -9.29
CA PRO A 70 15.57 -12.47 -10.46
C PRO A 70 15.15 -11.13 -11.08
N ILE A 71 14.97 -10.09 -10.26
CA ILE A 71 14.58 -8.77 -10.77
C ILE A 71 15.76 -8.07 -11.45
N ILE A 72 16.99 -8.25 -10.94
CA ILE A 72 18.21 -7.72 -11.56
C ILE A 72 18.42 -8.34 -12.94
N ASP A 73 18.30 -9.66 -13.04
CA ASP A 73 18.43 -10.38 -14.32
C ASP A 73 17.35 -9.94 -15.31
N PHE A 74 16.11 -9.80 -14.84
CA PHE A 74 15.00 -9.33 -15.66
C PHE A 74 15.24 -7.91 -16.20
N MET A 75 15.71 -6.98 -15.37
CA MET A 75 16.00 -5.61 -15.80
C MET A 75 17.15 -5.56 -16.80
N THR A 76 18.19 -6.37 -16.60
CA THR A 76 19.33 -6.48 -17.52
C THR A 76 18.87 -6.95 -18.91
N GLN A 77 17.97 -7.94 -18.97
CA GLN A 77 17.36 -8.40 -20.22
C GLN A 77 16.46 -7.34 -20.89
N ARG A 78 16.02 -6.33 -20.15
CA ARG A 78 15.17 -5.22 -20.63
C ARG A 78 15.96 -3.94 -20.92
N ASN A 79 17.22 -4.09 -21.32
CA ASN A 79 18.11 -2.98 -21.70
C ASN A 79 18.49 -2.04 -20.54
N MET A 80 18.48 -2.53 -19.30
CA MET A 80 19.22 -1.86 -18.22
C MET A 80 20.73 -2.04 -18.48
N GLN A 81 21.45 -0.93 -18.55
CA GLN A 81 22.91 -0.92 -18.66
C GLN A 81 23.50 -1.10 -17.27
N LEU A 82 24.39 -2.08 -17.10
CA LEU A 82 25.07 -2.30 -15.83
C LEU A 82 25.96 -1.10 -15.48
N LEU A 83 26.14 -0.87 -14.18
CA LEU A 83 26.95 0.25 -13.69
C LEU A 83 28.38 0.23 -14.24
N GLU A 84 28.98 -0.95 -14.38
CA GLU A 84 30.33 -1.13 -14.90
C GLU A 84 30.49 -0.68 -16.36
N GLU A 85 29.42 -0.76 -17.14
CA GLU A 85 29.40 -0.41 -18.55
C GLU A 85 28.94 1.03 -18.78
N TYR A 86 28.47 1.72 -17.74
CA TYR A 86 27.86 3.04 -17.85
C TYR A 86 28.90 4.16 -18.03
N ASP A 87 28.75 4.92 -19.12
CA ASP A 87 29.48 6.16 -19.36
C ASP A 87 28.55 7.37 -19.22
N GLN A 88 28.80 8.17 -18.19
CA GLN A 88 28.01 9.37 -17.88
C GLN A 88 28.08 10.41 -19.00
N ASN A 89 29.16 10.47 -19.77
CA ASN A 89 29.27 11.45 -20.87
C ASN A 89 28.35 11.10 -22.04
N GLN A 90 28.06 9.82 -22.24
CA GLN A 90 27.20 9.34 -23.33
C GLN A 90 25.73 9.47 -22.98
N ASN A 91 25.35 9.20 -21.73
CA ASN A 91 23.96 9.16 -21.28
C ASN A 91 23.73 9.96 -19.98
N PRO A 92 23.85 11.31 -20.01
CA PRO A 92 23.77 12.15 -18.80
C PRO A 92 22.36 12.17 -18.17
N ASP A 93 21.34 11.81 -18.94
CA ASP A 93 19.93 11.82 -18.52
C ASP A 93 19.38 10.43 -18.15
N ALA A 94 20.25 9.42 -18.07
CA ALA A 94 19.83 8.09 -17.66
C ALA A 94 19.35 8.08 -16.19
N THR A 95 18.30 7.32 -15.93
CA THR A 95 17.77 7.11 -14.58
C THR A 95 18.57 6.01 -13.91
N LYS A 96 19.01 6.25 -12.67
CA LYS A 96 19.76 5.27 -11.87
C LYS A 96 18.81 4.23 -11.30
N VAL A 97 19.21 2.96 -11.31
CA VAL A 97 18.45 1.86 -10.73
C VAL A 97 19.15 1.34 -9.49
N PHE A 98 18.48 1.43 -8.36
CA PHE A 98 18.95 0.94 -7.06
C PHE A 98 18.13 -0.27 -6.63
N VAL A 99 18.81 -1.29 -6.12
CA VAL A 99 18.18 -2.47 -5.53
C VAL A 99 18.74 -2.67 -4.13
N ASN A 100 17.90 -2.58 -3.10
CA ASN A 100 18.30 -2.64 -1.69
C ASN A 100 19.44 -1.66 -1.35
N GLY A 101 19.38 -0.46 -1.94
CA GLY A 101 20.39 0.60 -1.77
C GLY A 101 21.67 0.44 -2.62
N VAL A 102 21.85 -0.67 -3.34
CA VAL A 102 22.98 -0.89 -4.25
C VAL A 102 22.65 -0.31 -5.62
N TRP A 103 23.52 0.55 -6.16
CA TRP A 103 23.39 1.04 -7.53
C TRP A 103 23.79 -0.06 -8.50
N VAL A 104 22.81 -0.67 -9.18
CA VAL A 104 23.03 -1.82 -10.08
C VAL A 104 23.31 -1.37 -11.50
N GLY A 105 22.64 -0.31 -11.95
CA GLY A 105 22.77 0.15 -13.33
C GLY A 105 21.98 1.41 -13.63
N VAL A 106 21.84 1.70 -14.92
CA VAL A 106 21.04 2.82 -15.41
C VAL A 106 20.11 2.37 -16.51
N HIS A 107 19.03 3.12 -16.71
CA HIS A 107 18.10 2.90 -17.80
C HIS A 107 17.72 4.23 -18.45
N SER A 108 17.78 4.30 -19.77
CA SER A 108 17.48 5.53 -20.54
C SER A 108 15.98 5.85 -20.55
N ASN A 109 15.11 4.83 -20.60
CA ASN A 109 13.65 4.98 -20.55
C ASN A 109 13.03 4.36 -19.28
N ALA A 110 13.24 4.97 -18.13
CA ALA A 110 12.76 4.42 -16.86
C ALA A 110 11.23 4.33 -16.74
N GLN A 111 10.47 5.17 -17.47
CA GLN A 111 9.00 5.09 -17.46
C GLN A 111 8.52 3.72 -17.93
N GLN A 112 9.09 3.23 -19.04
CA GLN A 112 8.73 1.93 -19.57
C GLN A 112 9.14 0.81 -18.62
N LEU A 113 10.35 0.88 -18.05
CA LEU A 113 10.84 -0.12 -17.10
C LEU A 113 9.93 -0.22 -15.87
N VAL A 114 9.61 0.92 -15.25
CA VAL A 114 8.76 1.00 -14.06
C VAL A 114 7.38 0.42 -14.32
N THR A 115 6.74 0.79 -15.45
CA THR A 115 5.42 0.26 -15.80
C THR A 115 5.45 -1.26 -15.97
N VAL A 116 6.47 -1.79 -16.65
CA VAL A 116 6.61 -3.25 -16.83
C VAL A 116 6.83 -3.97 -15.50
N VAL A 117 7.70 -3.44 -14.63
CA VAL A 117 7.98 -4.06 -13.32
C VAL A 117 6.75 -4.00 -12.40
N GLN A 118 6.01 -2.89 -12.41
CA GLN A 118 4.73 -2.77 -11.69
C GLN A 118 3.69 -3.77 -12.19
N GLU A 119 3.57 -3.97 -13.51
CA GLU A 119 2.67 -4.99 -14.08
C GLU A 119 3.07 -6.41 -13.66
N LEU A 120 4.36 -6.72 -13.59
CA LEU A 120 4.86 -8.01 -13.10
C LEU A 120 4.63 -8.24 -11.60
N ARG A 121 4.61 -7.17 -10.81
CA ARG A 121 4.18 -7.26 -9.40
C ARG A 121 2.68 -7.55 -9.32
N ARG A 122 1.87 -6.84 -10.11
CA ARG A 122 0.40 -6.95 -10.10
C ARG A 122 -0.11 -8.29 -10.61
N ASN A 123 0.58 -8.93 -11.55
CA ASN A 123 0.21 -10.26 -12.04
C ASN A 123 0.75 -11.42 -11.17
N GLY A 124 1.47 -11.10 -10.08
CA GLY A 124 2.04 -12.08 -9.15
C GLY A 124 3.31 -12.78 -9.61
N THR A 125 3.95 -12.34 -10.71
CA THR A 125 5.26 -12.88 -11.13
C THR A 125 6.36 -12.45 -10.16
N LEU A 126 6.32 -11.19 -9.71
CA LEU A 126 7.17 -10.68 -8.65
C LEU A 126 6.44 -10.74 -7.31
N SER A 127 7.21 -10.81 -6.22
CA SER A 127 6.65 -10.77 -4.87
C SER A 127 5.87 -9.47 -4.67
N TYR A 128 4.64 -9.57 -4.14
CA TYR A 128 3.83 -8.40 -3.78
C TYR A 128 4.49 -7.56 -2.68
N GLU A 129 5.45 -8.11 -1.93
CA GLU A 129 6.23 -7.40 -0.93
C GLU A 129 7.25 -6.43 -1.53
N MET A 130 7.61 -6.58 -2.80
CA MET A 130 8.62 -5.73 -3.44
C MET A 130 8.10 -4.29 -3.54
N SER A 131 8.84 -3.33 -3.00
CA SER A 131 8.52 -1.90 -3.10
C SER A 131 9.21 -1.29 -4.32
N LEU A 132 8.47 -0.47 -5.06
CA LEU A 132 8.87 0.09 -6.34
C LEU A 132 8.69 1.61 -6.32
N ILE A 133 9.78 2.33 -6.06
CA ILE A 133 9.74 3.79 -5.89
C ILE A 133 10.45 4.45 -7.06
N ARG A 134 9.74 5.35 -7.75
CA ARG A 134 10.33 6.17 -8.80
C ARG A 134 10.43 7.62 -8.37
N ASP A 135 11.66 8.06 -8.10
CA ASP A 135 11.96 9.47 -7.87
C ASP A 135 12.25 10.17 -9.20
N ILE A 136 11.29 10.98 -9.64
CA ILE A 136 11.41 11.74 -10.89
C ILE A 136 12.42 12.88 -10.77
N ARG A 137 12.54 13.49 -9.58
CA ARG A 137 13.40 14.65 -9.36
C ARG A 137 14.87 14.25 -9.37
N ASP A 138 15.20 13.19 -8.62
CA ASP A 138 16.57 12.72 -8.49
C ASP A 138 16.96 11.74 -9.60
N ARG A 139 16.00 11.37 -10.46
CA ARG A 139 16.14 10.40 -11.56
C ARG A 139 16.63 9.06 -11.04
N GLU A 140 15.91 8.53 -10.07
CA GLU A 140 16.22 7.26 -9.42
C GLU A 140 15.00 6.33 -9.45
N PHE A 141 15.26 5.06 -9.70
CA PHE A 141 14.30 3.98 -9.52
C PHE A 141 14.84 3.06 -8.43
N LYS A 142 14.17 3.04 -7.28
CA LYS A 142 14.58 2.29 -6.09
C LYS A 142 13.65 1.09 -5.92
N ILE A 143 14.26 -0.07 -5.79
CA ILE A 143 13.57 -1.33 -5.56
C ILE A 143 14.02 -1.87 -4.22
N PHE A 144 13.07 -2.21 -3.35
CA PHE A 144 13.36 -2.85 -2.07
C PHE A 144 12.70 -4.22 -1.98
N THR A 145 13.49 -5.25 -1.72
CA THR A 145 13.05 -6.62 -1.46
C THR A 145 13.38 -7.08 -0.04
N ASP A 146 14.02 -6.22 0.76
CA ASP A 146 14.45 -6.52 2.13
C ASP A 146 13.26 -6.81 3.07
N ALA A 147 13.57 -7.56 4.13
CA ALA A 147 12.66 -7.90 5.22
C ALA A 147 12.50 -6.73 6.21
N GLY A 148 11.39 -6.72 6.95
CA GLY A 148 11.16 -5.77 8.04
C GLY A 148 10.51 -4.44 7.63
N ARG A 149 10.15 -4.28 6.36
CA ARG A 149 9.36 -3.13 5.90
C ARG A 149 7.92 -3.28 6.36
N VAL A 150 7.34 -2.19 6.85
CA VAL A 150 5.92 -2.15 7.23
C VAL A 150 5.12 -1.67 6.03
N MET A 151 4.06 -2.41 5.71
CA MET A 151 3.24 -2.18 4.52
C MET A 151 1.76 -2.19 4.89
N ARG A 152 0.92 -1.54 4.09
CA ARG A 152 -0.53 -1.65 4.21
C ARG A 152 -1.19 -1.91 2.87
N PRO A 153 -2.23 -2.76 2.83
CA PRO A 153 -2.97 -3.02 1.61
C PRO A 153 -3.92 -1.87 1.27
N LEU A 154 -3.95 -1.47 0.01
CA LEU A 154 -4.85 -0.47 -0.53
C LEU A 154 -5.52 -0.98 -1.80
N PHE A 155 -6.73 -0.47 -2.09
CA PHE A 155 -7.35 -0.74 -3.39
C PHE A 155 -6.64 0.07 -4.49
N VAL A 156 -6.39 -0.58 -5.62
CA VAL A 156 -5.74 0.06 -6.77
C VAL A 156 -6.79 0.80 -7.62
N VAL A 157 -6.43 2.02 -8.03
CA VAL A 157 -7.17 2.79 -9.04
C VAL A 157 -6.53 2.56 -10.40
N GLU A 158 -7.35 2.20 -11.38
CA GLU A 158 -6.91 2.03 -12.76
C GLU A 158 -6.59 3.40 -13.37
N ASN A 159 -5.39 3.58 -13.91
CA ASN A 159 -4.94 4.85 -14.47
C ASN A 159 -4.54 4.74 -15.95
N ASP A 160 -4.54 3.54 -16.52
CA ASP A 160 -4.23 3.33 -17.93
C ASP A 160 -5.28 4.00 -18.82
N ILE A 161 -4.80 4.91 -19.67
CA ILE A 161 -5.62 5.68 -20.60
C ILE A 161 -6.30 4.77 -21.63
N ARG A 162 -5.72 3.60 -21.89
CA ARG A 162 -6.20 2.63 -22.89
C ARG A 162 -7.38 1.81 -22.38
N LYS A 163 -7.60 1.75 -21.06
CA LYS A 163 -8.61 0.90 -20.46
C LYS A 163 -9.91 1.68 -20.21
N PRO A 164 -11.08 1.04 -20.43
CA PRO A 164 -12.37 1.71 -20.29
C PRO A 164 -12.70 2.08 -18.83
N ASN A 165 -12.15 1.35 -17.87
CA ASN A 165 -12.31 1.58 -16.43
C ASN A 165 -11.30 2.57 -15.85
N ARG A 166 -10.69 3.43 -16.68
CA ARG A 166 -9.78 4.49 -16.22
C ARG A 166 -10.43 5.32 -15.11
N ASN A 167 -9.62 5.68 -14.11
CA ASN A 167 -9.97 6.41 -12.91
C ASN A 167 -10.95 5.69 -11.97
N HIS A 168 -11.33 4.43 -12.25
CA HIS A 168 -12.16 3.63 -11.36
C HIS A 168 -11.30 2.69 -10.52
N LEU A 169 -11.87 2.22 -9.40
CA LEU A 169 -11.27 1.11 -8.67
C LEU A 169 -11.25 -0.14 -9.53
N ILE A 170 -10.16 -0.91 -9.43
CA ILE A 170 -10.09 -2.26 -9.99
C ILE A 170 -11.06 -3.19 -9.24
N PHE A 171 -11.31 -2.92 -7.96
CA PHE A 171 -12.30 -3.64 -7.17
C PHE A 171 -13.72 -3.32 -7.64
N THR A 172 -14.36 -4.29 -8.29
CA THR A 172 -15.72 -4.18 -8.83
C THR A 172 -16.74 -4.94 -7.99
N LYS A 173 -18.03 -4.66 -8.26
CA LYS A 173 -19.14 -5.40 -7.64
C LYS A 173 -19.10 -6.89 -7.96
N ASP A 174 -18.60 -7.27 -9.14
CA ASP A 174 -18.47 -8.67 -9.54
C ASP A 174 -17.46 -9.41 -8.66
N ILE A 175 -16.31 -8.79 -8.37
CA ILE A 175 -15.32 -9.32 -7.43
C ILE A 175 -15.92 -9.43 -6.03
N SER A 176 -16.68 -8.42 -5.58
CA SER A 176 -17.39 -8.48 -4.29
C SER A 176 -18.41 -9.62 -4.23
N ASN A 177 -19.16 -9.84 -5.31
CA ASN A 177 -20.14 -10.93 -5.39
C ASN A 177 -19.46 -12.30 -5.40
N LYS A 178 -18.33 -12.44 -6.12
CA LYS A 178 -17.50 -13.65 -6.13
C LYS A 178 -17.03 -14.01 -4.71
N LEU A 179 -16.52 -13.02 -3.95
CA LEU A 179 -16.12 -13.22 -2.55
C LEU A 179 -17.29 -13.61 -1.64
N LYS A 180 -18.47 -13.03 -1.85
CA LYS A 180 -19.68 -13.37 -1.08
C LYS A 180 -20.18 -14.78 -1.38
N GLN A 181 -20.16 -15.19 -2.66
CA GLN A 181 -20.51 -16.55 -3.08
C GLN A 181 -19.56 -17.57 -2.45
N GLU A 182 -18.25 -17.31 -2.51
CA GLU A 182 -17.23 -18.15 -1.88
C GLU A 182 -17.47 -18.28 -0.35
N GLN A 183 -17.82 -17.18 0.33
CA GLN A 183 -18.13 -17.22 1.75
C GLN A 183 -19.34 -18.12 2.06
N GLN A 184 -20.37 -18.12 1.20
CA GLN A 184 -21.56 -18.98 1.36
C GLN A 184 -21.24 -20.46 1.08
N GLU A 185 -20.36 -20.73 0.11
CA GLU A 185 -19.92 -22.07 -0.27
C GLU A 185 -18.91 -22.71 0.71
N THR A 186 -18.49 -21.99 1.76
CA THR A 186 -17.57 -22.52 2.79
C THR A 186 -18.13 -23.80 3.45
N SER A 187 -19.45 -23.89 3.60
CA SER A 187 -20.13 -25.06 4.18
C SER A 187 -20.08 -26.31 3.30
N THR A 188 -20.08 -26.14 1.97
CA THR A 188 -19.99 -27.23 0.98
C THR A 188 -18.60 -27.84 0.82
N ARG A 189 -17.56 -27.19 1.38
CA ARG A 189 -16.17 -27.67 1.36
C ARG A 189 -15.80 -28.52 2.59
N GLN A 190 -16.79 -28.96 3.37
CA GLN A 190 -16.57 -29.85 4.50
C GLN A 190 -15.99 -31.20 4.03
N GLY A 191 -14.77 -31.52 4.45
CA GLY A 191 -14.06 -32.75 4.12
C GLY A 191 -12.94 -32.60 3.09
N TRP A 192 -12.77 -31.41 2.52
CA TRP A 192 -11.61 -31.11 1.66
C TRP A 192 -10.34 -30.97 2.50
N SER A 193 -9.20 -31.33 1.91
CA SER A 193 -7.90 -31.02 2.49
C SER A 193 -7.65 -29.51 2.49
N GLN A 194 -6.76 -29.05 3.38
CA GLN A 194 -6.41 -27.63 3.48
C GLN A 194 -5.88 -27.07 2.16
N ASP A 195 -5.11 -27.87 1.41
CA ASP A 195 -4.52 -27.48 0.12
C ASP A 195 -5.58 -27.35 -0.99
N GLU A 196 -6.56 -28.26 -1.04
CA GLU A 196 -7.67 -28.18 -1.99
C GLU A 196 -8.55 -26.96 -1.74
N VAL A 197 -8.81 -26.67 -0.45
CA VAL A 197 -9.53 -25.45 -0.08
C VAL A 197 -8.73 -24.23 -0.51
N GLU A 198 -7.43 -24.16 -0.24
CA GLU A 198 -6.61 -22.99 -0.60
C GLU A 198 -6.58 -22.77 -2.11
N GLN A 199 -6.39 -23.82 -2.91
CA GLN A 199 -6.36 -23.70 -4.38
C GLN A 199 -7.70 -23.30 -5.00
N ALA A 200 -8.82 -23.69 -4.40
CA ALA A 200 -10.16 -23.31 -4.85
C ALA A 200 -10.70 -22.02 -4.24
N THR A 201 -9.96 -21.41 -3.30
CA THR A 201 -10.33 -20.16 -2.64
C THR A 201 -9.68 -19.02 -3.40
N TYR A 202 -10.50 -18.14 -3.99
CA TYR A 202 -10.01 -16.89 -4.55
C TYR A 202 -9.53 -15.99 -3.40
N GLY A 203 -10.40 -15.72 -2.41
CA GLY A 203 -10.04 -15.04 -1.17
C GLY A 203 -9.15 -13.79 -1.32
N TRP A 204 -8.29 -13.55 -0.32
CA TRP A 204 -7.34 -12.43 -0.33
C TRP A 204 -6.21 -12.62 -1.32
N ARG A 205 -5.72 -13.86 -1.47
CA ARG A 205 -4.63 -14.21 -2.39
C ARG A 205 -4.98 -13.86 -3.83
N GLY A 206 -6.21 -14.17 -4.26
CA GLY A 206 -6.72 -13.82 -5.58
C GLY A 206 -6.82 -12.31 -5.80
N LEU A 207 -7.21 -11.52 -4.78
CA LEU A 207 -7.23 -10.06 -4.88
C LEU A 207 -5.83 -9.46 -5.14
N ILE A 208 -4.79 -10.04 -4.54
CA ILE A 208 -3.41 -9.63 -4.79
C ILE A 208 -2.99 -10.05 -6.21
N GLN A 209 -3.27 -11.30 -6.60
CA GLN A 209 -2.87 -11.86 -7.89
C GLN A 209 -3.55 -11.19 -9.09
N ASP A 210 -4.80 -10.72 -8.92
CA ASP A 210 -5.54 -9.97 -9.93
C ASP A 210 -5.18 -8.46 -9.90
N GLY A 211 -4.23 -8.04 -9.05
CA GLY A 211 -3.79 -6.65 -8.92
C GLY A 211 -4.86 -5.71 -8.37
N VAL A 212 -5.86 -6.24 -7.67
CA VAL A 212 -6.97 -5.48 -7.10
C VAL A 212 -6.53 -4.73 -5.84
N VAL A 213 -5.65 -5.37 -5.08
CA VAL A 213 -5.05 -4.84 -3.85
C VAL A 213 -3.54 -4.82 -4.01
N GLU A 214 -2.92 -3.71 -3.64
CA GLU A 214 -1.46 -3.53 -3.64
C GLU A 214 -1.00 -3.16 -2.22
N TYR A 215 0.12 -3.74 -1.78
CA TYR A 215 0.72 -3.44 -0.47
C TYR A 215 1.70 -2.28 -0.61
N LEU A 216 1.42 -1.14 -0.01
CA LEU A 216 2.34 -0.01 -0.06
C LEU A 216 3.13 0.06 1.23
N ASP A 217 4.45 0.22 1.12
CA ASP A 217 5.29 0.58 2.26
C ASP A 217 5.39 2.10 2.43
N ALA A 218 5.97 2.52 3.55
CA ALA A 218 6.07 3.93 3.91
C ALA A 218 6.83 4.78 2.87
N GLU A 219 7.78 4.22 2.13
CA GLU A 219 8.52 4.96 1.11
C GLU A 219 7.76 5.00 -0.22
N GLU A 220 7.09 3.92 -0.60
CA GLU A 220 6.23 3.87 -1.79
C GLU A 220 5.04 4.83 -1.68
N GLU A 221 4.50 5.02 -0.47
CA GLU A 221 3.43 5.98 -0.18
C GLU A 221 3.78 7.43 -0.55
N GLU A 222 5.06 7.84 -0.50
CA GLU A 222 5.48 9.20 -0.89
C GLU A 222 5.28 9.48 -2.39
N THR A 223 5.17 8.43 -3.20
CA THR A 223 4.89 8.52 -4.65
C THR A 223 3.42 8.26 -5.00
N ALA A 224 2.63 7.80 -4.04
CA ALA A 224 1.24 7.45 -4.23
C ALA A 224 0.29 8.63 -3.91
N MET A 225 -0.82 8.68 -4.64
CA MET A 225 -1.95 9.55 -4.33
C MET A 225 -3.14 8.69 -3.89
N ILE A 226 -3.53 8.79 -2.61
CA ILE A 226 -4.51 7.91 -1.97
C ILE A 226 -5.77 8.71 -1.64
N THR A 227 -6.94 8.18 -2.02
CA THR A 227 -8.24 8.73 -1.59
C THR A 227 -8.77 8.01 -0.34
N PHE A 228 -9.57 8.70 0.49
CA PHE A 228 -10.08 8.16 1.76
C PHE A 228 -11.26 7.21 1.59
N SER A 229 -12.07 7.42 0.57
CA SER A 229 -13.26 6.61 0.32
C SER A 229 -13.59 6.51 -1.18
N PRO A 230 -14.27 5.44 -1.61
CA PRO A 230 -14.73 5.30 -2.98
C PRO A 230 -15.66 6.44 -3.40
N GLU A 231 -16.45 7.00 -2.47
CA GLU A 231 -17.31 8.14 -2.76
C GLU A 231 -16.50 9.39 -3.12
N ASP A 232 -15.40 9.64 -2.41
CA ASP A 232 -14.53 10.79 -2.71
C ASP A 232 -13.87 10.65 -4.10
N LEU A 233 -13.60 9.41 -4.53
CA LEU A 233 -13.10 9.14 -5.88
C LEU A 233 -14.16 9.47 -6.95
N GLU A 234 -15.41 9.10 -6.71
CA GLU A 234 -16.52 9.41 -7.62
C GLU A 234 -16.77 10.92 -7.70
N GLU A 235 -16.85 11.60 -6.56
CA GLU A 235 -17.00 13.06 -6.50
C GLU A 235 -15.87 13.78 -7.28
N TRP A 236 -14.63 13.31 -7.16
CA TRP A 236 -13.51 13.85 -7.94
C TRP A 236 -13.68 13.59 -9.45
N ARG A 237 -14.18 12.43 -9.85
CA ARG A 237 -14.44 12.11 -11.27
C ARG A 237 -15.56 12.96 -11.85
N GLU A 238 -16.66 13.10 -11.13
CA GLU A 238 -17.78 13.96 -11.50
C GLU A 238 -17.30 15.41 -11.70
N MET A 239 -16.49 15.92 -10.76
CA MET A 239 -15.86 17.23 -10.89
C MET A 239 -15.00 17.32 -12.15
N LYS A 240 -14.18 16.31 -12.47
CA LYS A 240 -13.35 16.30 -13.70
C LYS A 240 -14.16 16.24 -14.98
N LEU A 241 -15.38 15.68 -14.94
CA LEU A 241 -16.34 15.69 -16.04
C LEU A 241 -17.11 17.02 -16.15
N GLY A 242 -16.94 17.94 -15.21
CA GLY A 242 -17.66 19.21 -15.16
C GLY A 242 -19.09 19.07 -14.67
N LEU A 243 -19.43 17.96 -14.00
CA LEU A 243 -20.72 17.78 -13.35
C LEU A 243 -20.80 18.68 -12.11
N PRO A 244 -21.96 19.29 -11.83
CA PRO A 244 -22.14 20.11 -10.64
C PRO A 244 -21.98 19.23 -9.41
N ALA A 245 -21.25 19.73 -8.40
CA ALA A 245 -21.16 19.06 -7.12
C ALA A 245 -22.57 18.91 -6.53
N ALA A 246 -22.88 17.71 -6.03
CA ALA A 246 -24.15 17.46 -5.38
C ALA A 246 -24.34 18.43 -4.21
N GLU A 247 -25.44 19.20 -4.23
CA GLU A 247 -25.77 20.10 -3.13
C GLU A 247 -25.99 19.27 -1.86
N ARG A 248 -25.45 19.79 -0.75
CA ARG A 248 -25.61 19.12 0.54
C ARG A 248 -27.08 19.11 0.91
N SER A 249 -27.66 17.92 1.05
CA SER A 249 -29.01 17.78 1.61
C SER A 249 -29.05 18.42 3.01
N THR A 250 -29.86 19.45 3.15
CA THR A 250 -30.16 20.13 4.42
C THR A 250 -31.21 19.38 5.23
N GLU A 251 -31.83 18.35 4.64
CA GLU A 251 -32.92 17.57 5.20
C GLU A 251 -32.46 16.16 5.65
N GLY A 252 -33.18 15.63 6.65
CA GLY A 252 -33.03 14.26 7.14
C GLY A 252 -31.68 13.93 7.79
N GLU A 253 -31.32 12.64 7.78
CA GLU A 253 -30.07 12.11 8.35
C GLU A 253 -28.81 12.66 7.66
N HIS A 254 -28.94 13.19 6.45
CA HIS A 254 -27.83 13.76 5.68
C HIS A 254 -27.28 15.06 6.28
N ARG A 255 -28.07 15.78 7.09
CA ARG A 255 -27.65 17.00 7.80
C ARG A 255 -26.54 16.74 8.82
N LEU A 256 -26.58 15.59 9.50
CA LEU A 256 -25.67 15.23 10.60
C LEU A 256 -24.41 14.48 10.13
N ARG A 257 -24.23 14.30 8.81
CA ARG A 257 -23.05 13.65 8.26
C ARG A 257 -21.79 14.47 8.51
N ARG A 258 -20.65 13.77 8.57
CA ARG A 258 -19.32 14.38 8.68
C ARG A 258 -19.11 15.36 7.53
N LEU A 259 -18.51 16.50 7.84
CA LEU A 259 -18.10 17.48 6.83
C LEU A 259 -16.91 16.92 6.07
N LYS A 260 -17.08 16.75 4.76
CA LYS A 260 -16.00 16.37 3.84
C LYS A 260 -15.48 17.62 3.12
N PRO A 261 -14.16 17.74 2.90
CA PRO A 261 -13.64 18.76 2.01
C PRO A 261 -14.13 18.50 0.58
N LEU A 262 -14.31 19.56 -0.20
CA LEU A 262 -14.62 19.43 -1.63
C LEU A 262 -13.42 18.79 -2.37
N PRO A 263 -13.66 18.07 -3.48
CA PRO A 263 -12.59 17.54 -4.31
C PRO A 263 -11.62 18.64 -4.76
N ASP A 264 -10.31 18.37 -4.66
CA ASP A 264 -9.29 19.35 -5.04
C ASP A 264 -9.04 19.31 -6.56
N PRO A 265 -9.26 20.42 -7.29
CA PRO A 265 -9.08 20.46 -8.74
C PRO A 265 -7.64 20.24 -9.20
N ARG A 266 -6.65 20.49 -8.32
CA ARG A 266 -5.21 20.33 -8.60
C ARG A 266 -4.79 18.87 -8.69
N ILE A 267 -5.58 17.95 -8.14
CA ILE A 267 -5.27 16.53 -8.19
C ILE A 267 -5.50 16.03 -9.62
N HIS A 268 -4.44 15.52 -10.24
CA HIS A 268 -4.47 15.02 -11.62
C HIS A 268 -5.04 13.61 -11.73
N ALA A 269 -4.69 12.72 -10.80
CA ALA A 269 -5.16 11.35 -10.74
C ALA A 269 -4.93 10.78 -9.33
N TYR A 270 -5.81 9.86 -8.91
CA TYR A 270 -5.58 9.03 -7.73
C TYR A 270 -5.00 7.69 -8.16
N THR A 271 -4.05 7.19 -7.38
CA THR A 271 -3.40 5.88 -7.62
C THR A 271 -4.05 4.76 -6.82
N HIS A 272 -4.55 5.07 -5.62
CA HIS A 272 -5.05 4.10 -4.67
C HIS A 272 -6.23 4.68 -3.87
N CYS A 273 -6.98 3.80 -3.22
CA CYS A 273 -8.04 4.12 -2.27
C CYS A 273 -7.86 3.32 -0.99
N GLU A 274 -8.09 3.98 0.15
CA GLU A 274 -8.14 3.33 1.45
C GLU A 274 -9.23 2.26 1.48
N ILE A 275 -8.94 1.10 2.08
CA ILE A 275 -9.94 0.02 2.19
C ILE A 275 -11.05 0.44 3.14
N HIS A 276 -10.66 0.93 4.32
CA HIS A 276 -11.56 1.57 5.27
C HIS A 276 -10.75 2.38 6.30
N PRO A 277 -11.08 3.66 6.57
CA PRO A 277 -10.30 4.50 7.47
C PRO A 277 -10.14 3.97 8.91
N ALA A 278 -11.02 3.09 9.38
CA ALA A 278 -10.90 2.48 10.71
C ALA A 278 -9.74 1.47 10.83
N MET A 279 -9.18 0.99 9.71
CA MET A 279 -8.10 -0.02 9.70
C MET A 279 -6.77 0.52 10.21
N ILE A 280 -6.66 1.85 10.38
CA ILE A 280 -5.50 2.52 11.00
C ILE A 280 -5.36 2.21 12.50
N LEU A 281 -6.43 1.73 13.15
CA LEU A 281 -6.43 1.47 14.58
C LEU A 281 -5.67 0.17 14.90
N GLY A 282 -5.18 0.08 16.13
CA GLY A 282 -4.60 -1.12 16.72
C GLY A 282 -5.65 -1.99 17.38
N ILE A 283 -5.26 -3.18 17.83
CA ILE A 283 -6.19 -4.20 18.34
C ILE A 283 -6.98 -3.69 19.55
N CYS A 284 -6.31 -3.04 20.52
CA CYS A 284 -7.02 -2.54 21.69
C CYS A 284 -7.87 -1.31 21.37
N ALA A 285 -7.44 -0.49 20.42
CA ALA A 285 -8.16 0.73 20.03
C ALA A 285 -9.38 0.44 19.13
N SER A 286 -9.47 -0.75 18.53
CA SER A 286 -10.59 -1.17 17.68
C SER A 286 -11.76 -1.81 18.44
N ILE A 287 -11.63 -2.02 19.76
CA ILE A 287 -12.64 -2.60 20.64
C ILE A 287 -13.30 -1.46 21.42
#